data_AF-A0AAV4DGS6-F1
#
_entry.id   AF-A0AAV4DGS6-F1
#
_cell.length_a   1.000
_cell.length_b   1.000
_cell.length_c   1.000
_cell.angle_alpha   90.00
_cell.angle_beta   90.00
_cell.angle_gamma   90.00
#
_symmetry.space_group_name_H-M   'P 1'
#
loop_
_entity.id
_entity.type
_entity.pdbx_description
1 polymer ?
#
loop_
_entity_poly.entity_id
_entity_poly.type
_entity_poly.pdbx_seq_one_letter_code
_entity_poly.pdbx_strand_id
1 'polypeptide(L)'
;MAISNDFLIKQRSVIEFLAAEGCSAANIHARMKTFYGEMCISDCAVRKWKSLARWIPKQLTLEMKAQRKDMWTQLLERYNAEGEAFLQRILTGD
;
A
#
# COMPACT_ATOMS: atom_id res chain seq x y z
N MET A 1 0.81 -22.84 -1.66
CA MET A 1 1.74 -21.81 -1.16
C MET A 1 0.92 -20.85 -0.31
N ALA A 2 1.06 -20.89 1.02
CA ALA A 2 0.33 -19.96 1.89
C ALA A 2 0.98 -18.59 1.75
N ILE A 3 0.25 -17.62 1.23
CA ILE A 3 0.68 -16.23 1.26
C ILE A 3 0.72 -15.82 2.73
N SER A 4 1.92 -15.52 3.27
CA SER A 4 2.10 -15.11 4.65
C SER A 4 1.14 -13.97 5.01
N ASN A 5 0.53 -14.03 6.20
CA ASN A 5 -0.43 -13.02 6.67
C ASN A 5 0.12 -11.59 6.56
N ASP A 6 1.42 -11.39 6.80
CA ASP A 6 2.13 -10.12 6.61
C ASP A 6 1.98 -9.55 5.18
N PHE A 7 2.08 -10.41 4.16
CA PHE A 7 1.99 -9.98 2.77
C PHE A 7 0.55 -9.61 2.37
N LEU A 8 -0.44 -10.29 2.94
CA LEU A 8 -1.85 -9.92 2.76
C LEU A 8 -2.18 -8.58 3.43
N ILE A 9 -1.59 -8.30 4.60
CA ILE A 9 -1.73 -7.01 5.28
C ILE A 9 -1.13 -5.89 4.41
N LYS A 10 0.07 -6.10 3.86
CA LYS A 10 0.73 -5.14 2.95
C LYS A 10 -0.12 -4.85 1.71
N GLN A 11 -0.60 -5.89 1.03
CA GLN A 11 -1.46 -5.73 -0.15
C GLN A 11 -2.80 -5.07 0.19
N ARG A 12 -3.38 -5.37 1.35
CA ARG A 12 -4.63 -4.75 1.83
C ARG A 12 -4.46 -3.26 2.05
N SER A 13 -3.37 -2.82 2.70
CA SER A 13 -3.07 -1.40 2.89
C SER A 13 -2.97 -0.65 1.56
N VAL A 14 -2.35 -1.24 0.53
CA VAL A 14 -2.27 -0.62 -0.80
C VAL A 14 -3.66 -0.52 -1.45
N ILE A 15 -4.51 -1.54 -1.30
CA ILE A 15 -5.88 -1.50 -1.84
C ILE A 15 -6.74 -0.45 -1.13
N GLU A 16 -6.64 -0.35 0.20
CA GLU A 16 -7.34 0.67 0.98
C GLU A 16 -6.86 2.09 0.60
N PHE A 17 -5.55 2.26 0.40
CA PHE A 17 -4.96 3.50 -0.08
C PHE A 17 -5.49 3.91 -1.45
N LEU A 18 -5.39 3.02 -2.45
CA LEU A 18 -5.84 3.31 -3.81
C LEU A 18 -7.37 3.47 -3.91
N ALA A 19 -8.12 2.77 -3.06
CA ALA A 19 -9.56 2.97 -2.93
C ALA A 19 -9.91 4.37 -2.37
N ALA A 20 -9.13 4.87 -1.42
CA ALA A 20 -9.28 6.23 -0.88
C ALA A 20 -8.89 7.32 -1.89
N GLU A 21 -7.96 7.04 -2.81
CA GLU A 21 -7.68 7.91 -3.96
C GLU A 21 -8.81 7.95 -5.01
N GLY A 22 -9.85 7.12 -4.86
CA GLY A 22 -10.99 7.06 -5.77
C GLY A 22 -10.76 6.18 -7.00
N CYS A 23 -9.71 5.36 -7.02
CA CYS A 23 -9.43 4.47 -8.13
C CYS A 23 -10.54 3.41 -8.33
N SER A 24 -10.80 3.03 -9.59
CA SER A 24 -11.69 1.91 -9.92
C SER A 24 -11.04 0.57 -9.53
N ALA A 25 -11.83 -0.47 -9.30
CA ALA A 25 -11.29 -1.78 -8.91
C ALA A 25 -10.33 -2.35 -9.97
N ALA A 26 -10.65 -2.15 -11.26
CA ALA A 26 -9.80 -2.53 -12.37
C ALA A 26 -8.45 -1.80 -12.34
N ASN A 27 -8.44 -0.50 -12.08
CA ASN A 27 -7.20 0.27 -11.98
C ASN A 27 -6.37 -0.14 -10.74
N ILE A 28 -7.03 -0.44 -9.62
CA ILE A 28 -6.36 -0.98 -8.43
C ILE A 28 -5.69 -2.32 -8.76
N HIS A 29 -6.41 -3.26 -9.37
CA HIS A 29 -5.85 -4.57 -9.70
C HIS A 29 -4.73 -4.47 -10.74
N ALA A 30 -4.85 -3.60 -11.75
CA ALA A 30 -3.79 -3.35 -12.71
C ALA A 30 -2.50 -2.83 -12.03
N ARG A 31 -2.62 -1.83 -11.16
CA ARG A 31 -1.49 -1.31 -10.37
C ARG A 31 -0.91 -2.36 -9.45
N MET A 32 -1.75 -3.08 -8.71
CA MET A 32 -1.32 -4.18 -7.83
C MET A 32 -0.54 -5.24 -8.59
N LYS A 33 -0.98 -5.60 -9.81
CA LYS A 33 -0.30 -6.59 -10.65
C LYS A 33 1.05 -6.10 -11.18
N THR A 34 1.21 -4.79 -11.43
CA THR A 34 2.51 -4.20 -11.76
C THR A 34 3.51 -4.30 -10.60
N PHE A 35 3.08 -4.09 -9.35
CA PHE A 35 3.97 -4.10 -8.18
C PHE A 35 4.23 -5.50 -7.61
N TYR A 36 3.20 -6.32 -7.50
CA TYR A 36 3.26 -7.64 -6.85
C TYR A 36 3.36 -8.81 -7.84
N GLY A 37 3.23 -8.57 -9.15
CA GLY A 37 3.37 -9.61 -10.17
C GLY A 37 2.38 -10.76 -9.98
N GLU A 38 2.89 -11.99 -10.03
CA GLU A 38 2.09 -13.22 -9.83
C GLU A 38 1.60 -13.40 -8.39
N MET A 39 2.22 -12.71 -7.43
CA MET A 39 1.82 -12.73 -6.02
C MET A 39 0.66 -11.77 -5.71
N CYS A 40 0.19 -11.02 -6.71
CA CYS A 40 -0.98 -10.15 -6.57
C CYS A 40 -2.21 -10.95 -6.18
N ILE A 41 -2.98 -10.44 -5.21
CA ILE A 41 -4.28 -11.03 -4.90
C ILE A 41 -5.22 -10.95 -6.13
N SER A 42 -6.16 -11.88 -6.20
CA SER A 42 -7.13 -11.95 -7.29
C SER A 42 -8.02 -10.70 -7.38
N ASP A 43 -8.50 -10.41 -8.59
CA ASP A 43 -9.44 -9.29 -8.85
C ASP A 43 -10.69 -9.35 -7.97
N CYS A 44 -11.18 -10.56 -7.65
CA CYS A 44 -12.31 -10.73 -6.74
C CYS A 44 -11.99 -10.31 -5.30
N ALA A 45 -10.78 -10.58 -4.81
CA ALA A 45 -10.32 -10.13 -3.49
C ALA A 45 -10.14 -8.61 -3.47
N VAL A 46 -9.58 -8.01 -4.53
CA VAL A 46 -9.47 -6.55 -4.67
C VAL A 46 -10.84 -5.88 -4.60
N ARG A 47 -11.84 -6.38 -5.31
CA ARG A 47 -13.22 -5.84 -5.28
C ARG A 47 -13.84 -5.92 -3.89
N LYS A 48 -13.64 -7.06 -3.20
CA LYS A 48 -14.12 -7.26 -1.83
C LYS A 48 -13.48 -6.28 -0.86
N TRP A 49 -12.16 -6.09 -0.92
CA TRP A 49 -11.49 -5.17 -0.02
C TRP A 49 -11.77 -3.71 -0.36
N LYS A 50 -11.91 -3.36 -1.63
CA LYS A 50 -12.36 -2.02 -2.05
C LYS A 50 -13.75 -1.68 -1.51
N SER A 51 -14.69 -2.64 -1.50
CA SER A 51 -16.03 -2.39 -0.96
C SER A 51 -16.00 -2.21 0.57
N LEU A 52 -15.11 -2.91 1.27
CA LEU A 52 -14.86 -2.71 2.70
C LEU A 52 -14.18 -1.36 2.98
N ALA A 53 -13.21 -0.96 2.15
CA ALA A 53 -12.50 0.31 2.25
C ALA A 53 -13.40 1.53 2.08
N ARG A 54 -14.59 1.37 1.47
CA ARG A 54 -15.62 2.43 1.39
C ARG A 54 -16.01 2.97 2.76
N TRP A 55 -15.98 2.10 3.78
CA TRP A 55 -16.37 2.39 5.15
C TRP A 55 -15.23 2.96 6.00
N ILE A 56 -14.02 3.07 5.44
CA ILE A 56 -12.92 3.80 6.04
C ILE A 56 -13.21 5.30 5.86
N PRO A 57 -13.01 6.14 6.90
CA PRO A 57 -13.12 7.59 6.76
C PRO A 57 -12.29 8.09 5.57
N LYS A 58 -12.97 8.64 4.56
CA LYS A 58 -12.35 9.07 3.29
C LYS A 58 -11.58 10.38 3.37
N GLN A 59 -11.54 11.01 4.54
CA GLN A 59 -10.95 12.31 4.75
C GLN A 59 -9.43 12.17 4.94
N LEU A 60 -8.72 11.81 3.86
CA LEU A 60 -7.36 12.30 3.71
C LEU A 60 -7.48 13.69 3.08
N THR A 61 -7.42 14.71 3.92
CA THR A 61 -7.38 16.12 3.49
C THR A 61 -6.21 16.32 2.51
N LEU A 62 -6.24 17.39 1.72
CA LEU A 62 -5.13 17.75 0.83
C LEU A 62 -3.80 17.82 1.60
N GLU A 63 -3.85 18.28 2.85
CA GLU A 63 -2.74 18.30 3.79
C GLU A 63 -2.25 16.89 4.15
N MET A 64 -3.12 15.96 4.51
CA MET A 64 -2.71 14.57 4.82
C MET A 64 -2.09 13.87 3.61
N LYS A 65 -2.52 14.20 2.39
CA LYS A 65 -1.89 13.72 1.15
C LYS A 65 -0.52 14.34 0.94
N ALA A 66 -0.37 15.64 1.19
CA ALA A 66 0.91 16.33 1.12
C ALA A 66 1.89 15.79 2.18
N GLN A 67 1.44 15.64 3.43
CA GLN A 67 2.22 15.06 4.53
C GLN A 67 2.65 13.63 4.24
N ARG A 68 1.75 12.78 3.72
CA ARG A 68 2.15 11.44 3.30
C ARG A 68 3.21 11.49 2.23
N LYS A 69 3.02 12.31 1.18
CA LYS A 69 4.00 12.43 0.10
C LYS A 69 5.36 12.91 0.62
N ASP A 70 5.35 13.90 1.50
CA ASP A 70 6.54 14.42 2.17
C ASP A 70 7.25 13.35 3.02
N MET A 71 6.51 12.63 3.86
CA MET A 71 7.03 11.48 4.60
C MET A 71 7.62 10.41 3.69
N TRP A 72 6.93 10.06 2.59
CA TRP A 72 7.43 9.11 1.60
C TRP A 72 8.73 9.58 0.95
N THR A 73 8.85 10.87 0.65
CA THR A 73 10.08 11.46 0.11
C THR A 73 11.22 11.35 1.12
N GLN A 74 10.98 11.69 2.39
CA GLN A 74 12.00 11.57 3.44
C GLN A 74 12.43 10.11 3.68
N LEU A 75 11.48 9.16 3.67
CA LEU A 75 11.79 7.74 3.79
C LEU A 75 12.60 7.22 2.59
N LEU A 76 12.30 7.69 1.39
CA LEU A 76 13.04 7.34 0.17
C LEU A 76 14.46 7.91 0.18
N GLU A 77 14.64 9.15 0.63
CA GLU A 77 15.96 9.76 0.80
C GLU A 77 16.81 8.98 1.81
N ARG A 78 16.22 8.58 2.94
CA ARG A 78 16.89 7.73 3.93
C ARG A 78 17.26 6.37 3.37
N TYR A 79 16.38 5.72 2.62
CA TYR A 79 16.71 4.47 1.94
C TYR A 79 17.86 4.66 0.94
N ASN A 80 17.87 5.72 0.15
CA ASN A 80 18.98 5.98 -0.78
C ASN A 80 20.31 6.25 -0.05
N ALA A 81 20.28 6.77 1.18
CA ALA A 81 21.47 7.03 1.98
C ALA A 81 21.99 5.78 2.74
N GLU A 82 21.07 5.00 3.34
CA GLU A 82 21.38 3.92 4.27
C GLU A 82 21.19 2.51 3.66
N GLY A 83 20.50 2.41 2.53
CA GLY A 83 20.24 1.18 1.80
C GLY A 83 19.47 0.14 2.61
N GLU A 84 19.89 -1.12 2.49
CA GLU A 84 19.23 -2.26 3.15
C GLU A 84 19.31 -2.22 4.68
N ALA A 85 20.28 -1.51 5.27
CA ALA A 85 20.39 -1.36 6.72
C ALA A 85 19.19 -0.62 7.31
N PHE A 86 18.64 0.36 6.58
CA PHE A 86 17.43 1.08 6.96
C PHE A 86 16.20 0.17 6.95
N LEU A 87 16.08 -0.70 5.93
CA LEU A 87 14.97 -1.66 5.86
C LEU A 87 15.02 -2.67 7.01
N GLN A 88 16.21 -3.15 7.39
CA GLN A 88 16.37 -4.05 8.53
C GLN A 88 15.93 -3.41 9.85
N ARG A 89 16.21 -2.12 10.07
CA ARG A 89 15.75 -1.41 11.27
C ARG A 89 14.24 -1.23 11.31
N ILE A 90 13.63 -0.88 10.18
CA ILE A 90 12.17 -0.78 10.08
C ILE A 90 11.49 -2.13 10.36
N LEU A 91 12.07 -3.23 9.86
CA LEU A 91 11.52 -4.58 10.05
C LEU A 91 11.73 -5.11 11.47
N THR A 92 12.80 -4.67 12.15
CA THR A 92 13.14 -5.14 13.50
C THR A 92 12.53 -4.27 14.60
N GLY A 93 12.14 -3.02 14.28
CA GLY A 93 11.42 -2.13 15.18
C GLY A 93 12.27 -1.45 16.26
N ASP A 94 13.60 -1.45 16.10
CA ASP A 94 14.59 -0.84 17.01
C ASP A 94 15.11 0.53 16.50
#